data_AF-A0A7X6PCE6-F1
#
_entry.id   AF-A0A7X6PCE6-F1
#
_cell.length_a   1.000
_cell.length_b   1.000
_cell.length_c   1.000
_cell.angle_alpha   90.00
_cell.angle_beta   90.00
_cell.angle_gamma   90.00
#
_symmetry.space_group_name_H-M   'P 1'
#
loop_
_entity.id
_entity.type
_entity.pdbx_description
1 polymer ?
#
loop_
_entity_poly.entity_id
_entity_poly.type
_entity_poly.pdbx_seq_one_letter_code
_entity_poly.pdbx_strand_id
1 'polypeptide(L)'
;IPSSHPFDRIEIKTGTGQYLLYHADLSVNENIAVSKLLIRKVFSRIPHPCIIAGKNPPSDLESEIRNHENIKLVRDPGRDKMNDLIKNAQINIIPAMASNGLKLKLLISLFCGRHCLANSTAVNASGLYSLCHIADSTEDMIGKINILFYQPFTPEMIERREKVLFMKYDNMINAGKLEELFFRKEQV
;
A
#
# COMPACT_ATOMS: atom_id res chain seq x y z
N ILE A 1 14.31 -29.22 6.68
CA ILE A 1 14.73 -27.83 6.35
C ILE A 1 13.48 -26.97 6.49
N PRO A 2 13.35 -26.03 7.44
CA PRO A 2 12.15 -25.22 7.51
C PRO A 2 12.16 -24.27 6.32
N SER A 3 11.16 -24.39 5.47
CA SER A 3 10.86 -23.48 4.38
C SER A 3 10.52 -22.11 4.98
N SER A 4 11.48 -21.19 5.00
CA SER A 4 11.25 -19.81 5.40
C SER A 4 10.37 -19.15 4.35
N HIS A 5 9.12 -18.88 4.68
CA HIS A 5 8.25 -18.14 3.80
C HIS A 5 8.46 -16.62 3.95
N PRO A 6 8.26 -15.83 2.87
CA PRO A 6 8.46 -14.38 2.89
C PRO A 6 7.51 -13.60 3.80
N PHE A 7 6.53 -14.27 4.44
CA PHE A 7 5.60 -13.67 5.42
C PHE A 7 5.78 -14.23 6.83
N ASP A 8 6.77 -15.10 7.06
CA ASP A 8 7.13 -15.57 8.41
C ASP A 8 7.95 -14.53 9.19
N ARG A 9 8.40 -13.46 8.52
CA ARG A 9 9.18 -12.37 9.09
C ARG A 9 8.71 -11.04 8.53
N ILE A 10 8.66 -10.03 9.39
CA ILE A 10 8.42 -8.65 8.97
C ILE A 10 9.72 -8.08 8.39
N GLU A 11 9.65 -7.59 7.15
CA GLU A 11 10.82 -7.06 6.42
C GLU A 11 10.75 -5.54 6.25
N ILE A 12 10.36 -4.84 7.33
CA ILE A 12 10.21 -3.39 7.32
C ILE A 12 11.56 -2.72 7.59
N LYS A 13 11.90 -1.73 6.76
CA LYS A 13 13.06 -0.86 6.97
C LYS A 13 12.72 0.24 7.98
N THR A 14 13.62 0.49 8.92
CA THR A 14 13.56 1.67 9.80
C THR A 14 13.91 2.95 9.03
N GLY A 15 13.76 4.10 9.68
CA GLY A 15 14.09 5.40 9.10
C GLY A 15 13.03 5.89 8.12
N THR A 16 13.45 6.69 7.14
CA THR A 16 12.56 7.28 6.13
C THR A 16 12.70 6.58 4.77
N GLY A 17 11.61 6.58 4.00
CA GLY A 17 11.54 6.17 2.61
C GLY A 17 11.59 7.37 1.66
N GLN A 18 11.41 7.10 0.37
CA GLN A 18 11.69 8.10 -0.68
C GLN A 18 10.44 8.73 -1.30
N TYR A 19 9.30 8.07 -1.21
CA TYR A 19 8.08 8.44 -1.93
C TYR A 19 6.83 7.88 -1.26
N LEU A 20 5.67 8.36 -1.69
CA LEU A 20 4.37 7.74 -1.46
C LEU A 20 4.11 6.70 -2.54
N LEU A 21 3.51 5.57 -2.17
CA LEU A 21 3.14 4.52 -3.12
C LEU A 21 1.65 4.23 -3.06
N TYR A 22 0.97 4.28 -4.21
CA TYR A 22 -0.30 3.60 -4.43
C TYR A 22 -0.08 2.46 -5.42
N HIS A 23 -0.46 1.23 -5.05
CA HIS A 23 -0.35 0.09 -5.94
C HIS A 23 -1.68 -0.67 -6.09
N ALA A 24 -1.99 -1.11 -7.31
CA ALA A 24 -3.25 -1.77 -7.63
C ALA A 24 -3.21 -2.55 -8.96
N ASP A 25 -4.25 -3.34 -9.22
CA ASP A 25 -4.56 -3.77 -10.59
C ASP A 25 -5.25 -2.62 -11.33
N LEU A 26 -4.53 -1.94 -12.22
CA LEU A 26 -5.01 -0.76 -12.94
C LEU A 26 -5.85 -1.12 -14.16
N SER A 27 -6.14 -2.40 -14.39
CA SER A 27 -7.20 -2.83 -15.32
C SER A 27 -8.61 -2.75 -14.69
N VAL A 28 -8.69 -2.61 -13.37
CA VAL A 28 -9.96 -2.57 -12.64
C VAL A 28 -10.46 -1.12 -12.50
N ASN A 29 -11.69 -0.86 -12.95
CA ASN A 29 -12.30 0.47 -12.94
C ASN A 29 -12.29 1.16 -11.57
N GLU A 30 -12.53 0.43 -10.48
CA GLU A 30 -12.45 0.99 -9.12
C GLU A 30 -11.04 1.52 -8.81
N ASN A 31 -10.00 0.76 -9.16
CA ASN A 31 -8.61 1.15 -8.92
C ASN A 31 -8.18 2.33 -9.81
N ILE A 32 -8.68 2.38 -11.05
CA ILE A 32 -8.48 3.55 -11.94
C ILE A 32 -9.15 4.79 -11.32
N ALA A 33 -10.38 4.67 -10.82
CA ALA A 33 -11.10 5.76 -10.18
C ALA A 33 -10.35 6.28 -8.94
N VAL A 34 -9.84 5.37 -8.10
CA VAL A 34 -8.99 5.72 -6.96
C VAL A 34 -7.69 6.40 -7.41
N SER A 35 -7.04 5.91 -8.46
CA SER A 35 -5.82 6.53 -9.00
C SER A 35 -6.07 7.97 -9.43
N LYS A 36 -7.15 8.21 -10.19
CA LYS A 36 -7.55 9.55 -10.64
C LYS A 36 -7.91 10.46 -9.46
N LEU A 37 -8.59 9.95 -8.44
CA LEU A 37 -8.87 10.69 -7.21
C LEU A 37 -7.56 11.14 -6.54
N LEU A 38 -6.62 10.22 -6.35
CA LEU A 38 -5.34 10.50 -5.72
C LEU A 38 -4.55 11.52 -6.53
N ILE A 39 -4.42 11.33 -7.85
CA ILE A 39 -3.73 12.28 -8.74
C ILE A 39 -4.32 13.68 -8.59
N ARG A 40 -5.64 13.82 -8.79
CA ARG A 40 -6.29 15.14 -8.92
C ARG A 40 -6.48 15.86 -7.59
N LYS A 41 -6.67 15.13 -6.50
CA LYS A 41 -7.14 15.70 -5.22
C LYS A 41 -6.14 15.58 -4.08
N VAL A 42 -5.09 14.77 -4.22
CA VAL A 42 -4.11 14.53 -3.16
C VAL A 42 -2.68 14.78 -3.67
N PHE A 43 -2.21 13.99 -4.64
CA PHE A 43 -0.84 14.04 -5.12
C PHE A 43 -0.51 15.34 -5.86
N SER A 44 -1.46 15.94 -6.59
CA SER A 44 -1.30 17.26 -7.21
C SER A 44 -1.17 18.42 -6.21
N ARG A 45 -1.46 18.20 -4.93
CA ARG A 45 -1.51 19.23 -3.88
C ARG A 45 -0.42 19.07 -2.83
N ILE A 46 0.52 18.16 -3.05
CA ILE A 46 1.66 17.92 -2.16
C ILE A 46 2.97 18.01 -2.94
N PRO A 47 4.07 18.45 -2.32
CA PRO A 47 5.36 18.54 -2.99
C PRO A 47 6.11 17.19 -3.06
N HIS A 48 5.58 16.16 -2.40
CA HIS A 48 6.29 14.89 -2.18
C HIS A 48 6.28 14.00 -3.43
N PRO A 49 7.36 13.23 -3.67
CA PRO A 49 7.39 12.22 -4.73
C PRO A 49 6.32 11.16 -4.53
N CYS A 50 5.56 10.86 -5.58
CA CYS A 50 4.47 9.91 -5.59
C CYS A 50 4.68 8.88 -6.70
N ILE A 51 4.43 7.61 -6.40
CA ILE A 51 4.45 6.52 -7.37
C ILE A 51 3.07 5.86 -7.40
N ILE A 52 2.53 5.73 -8.61
CA ILE A 52 1.41 4.84 -8.90
C ILE A 52 2.01 3.62 -9.62
N ALA A 53 1.74 2.42 -9.14
CA ALA A 53 2.30 1.20 -9.70
C ALA A 53 1.22 0.14 -9.90
N GLY A 54 1.21 -0.56 -11.03
CA GLY A 54 0.17 -1.56 -11.24
C GLY A 54 0.09 -2.17 -12.62
N LYS A 55 -0.76 -3.19 -12.70
CA LYS A 55 -1.01 -4.00 -13.89
C LYS A 55 -1.88 -3.23 -14.89
N ASN A 56 -1.51 -3.24 -16.17
CA ASN A 56 -2.27 -2.73 -17.31
C ASN A 56 -2.87 -1.32 -17.10
N PRO A 57 -2.06 -0.28 -16.79
CA PRO A 57 -2.58 1.08 -16.70
C PRO A 57 -3.13 1.54 -18.06
N PRO A 58 -4.32 2.17 -18.10
CA PRO A 58 -4.86 2.70 -19.33
C PRO A 58 -4.14 3.98 -19.77
N SER A 59 -4.16 4.25 -21.08
CA SER A 59 -3.44 5.37 -21.70
C SER A 59 -3.89 6.75 -21.22
N ASP A 60 -5.15 6.88 -20.80
CA ASP A 60 -5.69 8.11 -20.24
C ASP A 60 -5.10 8.42 -18.86
N LEU A 61 -4.93 7.41 -18.00
CA LEU A 61 -4.27 7.52 -16.71
C LEU A 61 -2.80 7.92 -16.86
N GLU A 62 -2.10 7.32 -17.82
CA GLU A 62 -0.71 7.69 -18.13
C GLU A 62 -0.58 9.15 -18.59
N SER A 63 -1.48 9.57 -19.46
CA SER A 63 -1.50 10.93 -19.97
C SER A 63 -1.79 11.94 -18.87
N GLU A 64 -2.63 11.57 -17.91
CA GLU A 64 -2.89 12.38 -16.73
C GLU A 64 -1.66 12.52 -15.83
N ILE A 65 -0.97 11.42 -15.54
CA ILE A 65 0.24 11.42 -14.70
C ILE A 65 1.34 12.30 -15.30
N ARG A 66 1.49 12.32 -16.64
CA ARG A 66 2.49 13.16 -17.32
C ARG A 66 2.31 14.66 -17.08
N ASN A 67 1.14 15.11 -16.63
CA ASN A 67 0.90 16.52 -16.30
C ASN A 67 1.40 16.91 -14.89
N HIS A 68 1.98 15.98 -14.14
CA HIS A 68 2.42 16.19 -12.76
C HIS A 68 3.87 15.76 -12.56
N GLU A 69 4.76 16.71 -12.26
CA GLU A 69 6.20 16.45 -12.10
C GLU A 69 6.53 15.54 -10.91
N ASN A 70 5.71 15.57 -9.86
CA ASN A 70 5.93 14.79 -8.65
C ASN A 70 5.34 13.38 -8.72
N ILE A 71 4.64 13.00 -9.80
CA ILE A 71 3.96 11.70 -9.92
C ILE A 71 4.63 10.86 -11.00
N LYS A 72 4.99 9.62 -10.66
CA LYS A 72 5.54 8.64 -11.59
C LYS A 72 4.65 7.42 -11.70
N LEU A 73 4.54 6.88 -12.90
CA LEU A 73 3.90 5.60 -13.14
C LEU A 73 4.94 4.49 -13.27
N VAL A 74 4.76 3.38 -12.57
CA VAL A 74 5.47 2.12 -12.82
C VAL A 74 4.48 1.12 -13.37
N ARG A 75 4.60 0.84 -14.66
CA ARG A 75 3.73 -0.10 -15.38
C ARG A 75 4.18 -1.53 -15.15
N ASP A 76 3.19 -2.41 -14.96
CA ASP A 76 3.35 -3.87 -14.95
C ASP A 76 4.61 -4.34 -14.19
N PRO A 77 4.84 -3.85 -12.95
CA PRO A 77 6.04 -4.23 -12.22
C PRO A 77 5.97 -5.73 -11.93
N GLY A 78 7.07 -6.43 -12.25
CA GLY A 78 7.30 -7.77 -11.74
C GLY A 78 7.34 -7.80 -10.21
N ARG A 79 7.27 -9.00 -9.65
CA ARG A 79 7.21 -9.26 -8.20
C ARG A 79 8.28 -8.49 -7.42
N ASP A 80 9.55 -8.66 -7.80
CA ASP A 80 10.67 -8.07 -7.07
C ASP A 80 10.60 -6.54 -7.10
N LYS A 81 10.22 -5.99 -8.25
CA LYS A 81 10.06 -4.55 -8.40
C LYS A 81 8.92 -4.01 -7.53
N MET A 82 7.78 -4.69 -7.47
CA MET A 82 6.67 -4.28 -6.59
C MET A 82 7.07 -4.36 -5.11
N ASN A 83 7.77 -5.42 -4.71
CA ASN A 83 8.28 -5.56 -3.35
C ASN A 83 9.25 -4.44 -2.97
N ASP A 84 10.18 -4.11 -3.87
CA ASP A 84 11.07 -2.97 -3.69
C ASP A 84 10.30 -1.66 -3.58
N LEU A 85 9.26 -1.49 -4.39
CA LEU A 85 8.43 -0.29 -4.33
C LEU A 85 7.80 -0.13 -2.95
N ILE A 86 7.19 -1.19 -2.42
CA ILE A 86 6.50 -1.21 -1.11
C ILE A 86 7.49 -0.96 0.04
N LYS A 87 8.64 -1.64 0.03
CA LYS A 87 9.67 -1.54 1.09
C LYS A 87 10.35 -0.18 1.14
N ASN A 88 10.53 0.46 -0.01
CA ASN A 88 11.23 1.76 -0.10
C ASN A 88 10.29 2.96 -0.02
N ALA A 89 8.97 2.75 -0.09
CA ALA A 89 7.99 3.79 0.17
C ALA A 89 8.09 4.29 1.62
N GLN A 90 7.94 5.61 1.79
CA GLN A 90 7.74 6.21 3.10
C GLN A 90 6.33 5.95 3.60
N ILE A 91 5.34 6.08 2.70
CA ILE A 91 3.94 5.84 2.99
C ILE A 91 3.35 4.97 1.88
N ASN A 92 2.78 3.83 2.26
CA ASN A 92 1.92 3.02 1.41
C ASN A 92 0.48 3.55 1.56
N ILE A 93 -0.09 4.06 0.47
CA ILE A 93 -1.41 4.69 0.37
C ILE A 93 -2.42 3.63 -0.06
N ILE A 94 -3.40 3.35 0.81
CA ILE A 94 -4.28 2.18 0.69
C ILE A 94 -5.77 2.58 0.82
N PRO A 95 -6.27 3.54 0.04
CA PRO A 95 -7.69 3.84 0.00
C PRO A 95 -8.47 2.71 -0.69
N ALA A 96 -9.77 2.69 -0.41
CA ALA A 96 -10.73 1.84 -1.10
C ALA A 96 -12.11 2.50 -1.17
N MET A 97 -12.85 2.24 -2.25
CA MET A 97 -14.20 2.76 -2.43
C MET A 97 -15.25 1.77 -1.92
N ALA A 98 -14.98 0.46 -1.98
CA ALA A 98 -15.85 -0.58 -1.43
C ALA A 98 -15.16 -1.39 -0.32
N SER A 99 -15.94 -1.88 0.65
CA SER A 99 -15.49 -2.80 1.70
C SER A 99 -15.66 -4.25 1.23
N ASN A 100 -14.81 -4.70 0.31
CA ASN A 100 -14.82 -6.09 -0.18
C ASN A 100 -13.67 -6.90 0.45
N GLY A 101 -13.98 -7.64 1.52
CA GLY A 101 -13.07 -8.62 2.13
C GLY A 101 -11.75 -8.04 2.65
N LEU A 102 -10.90 -8.94 3.17
CA LEU A 102 -9.56 -8.57 3.61
C LEU A 102 -8.72 -8.15 2.41
N LYS A 103 -8.27 -6.90 2.40
CA LYS A 103 -7.51 -6.33 1.29
C LYS A 103 -6.08 -6.81 1.37
N LEU A 104 -5.73 -7.78 0.52
CA LEU A 104 -4.40 -8.35 0.45
C LEU A 104 -3.27 -7.30 0.31
N LYS A 105 -3.53 -6.19 -0.40
CA LYS A 105 -2.62 -5.01 -0.48
C LYS A 105 -2.31 -4.39 0.89
N LEU A 106 -3.29 -4.37 1.80
CA LEU A 106 -3.12 -3.86 3.16
C LEU A 106 -2.17 -4.75 3.95
N LEU A 107 -2.35 -6.07 3.87
CA LEU A 107 -1.47 -7.01 4.55
C LEU A 107 -0.01 -6.87 4.08
N ILE A 108 0.26 -6.88 2.76
CA ILE A 108 1.65 -6.72 2.28
C ILE A 108 2.26 -5.42 2.79
N SER A 109 1.50 -4.32 2.68
CA SER A 109 2.00 -3.01 3.10
C SER A 109 2.32 -3.00 4.59
N LEU A 110 1.58 -3.75 5.40
CA LEU A 110 1.85 -3.90 6.82
C LEU A 110 3.05 -4.81 7.10
N PHE A 111 3.23 -5.92 6.36
CA PHE A 111 4.35 -6.84 6.54
C PHE A 111 5.69 -6.30 6.01
N CYS A 112 5.67 -5.46 4.97
CA CYS A 112 6.87 -5.06 4.24
C CYS A 112 7.10 -3.54 4.21
N GLY A 113 6.06 -2.74 4.42
CA GLY A 113 6.11 -1.29 4.26
C GLY A 113 6.23 -0.53 5.59
N ARG A 114 6.65 0.74 5.53
CA ARG A 114 6.68 1.66 6.69
C ARG A 114 5.28 2.10 7.10
N HIS A 115 4.94 3.36 6.87
CA HIS A 115 3.61 3.90 7.21
C HIS A 115 2.56 3.36 6.23
N CYS A 116 1.41 2.92 6.76
CA CYS A 116 0.24 2.59 5.96
C CYS A 116 -0.82 3.67 6.21
N LEU A 117 -1.23 4.39 5.17
CA LEU A 117 -2.28 5.40 5.24
C LEU A 117 -3.49 4.90 4.45
N ALA A 118 -4.59 4.65 5.13
CA ALA A 118 -5.78 4.00 4.60
C ALA A 118 -7.03 4.81 4.97
N ASN A 119 -8.14 4.60 4.28
CA ASN A 119 -9.43 5.08 4.76
C ASN A 119 -10.15 4.00 5.57
N SER A 120 -11.18 4.38 6.34
CA SER A 120 -11.97 3.47 7.15
C SER A 120 -12.55 2.31 6.32
N THR A 121 -12.96 2.59 5.08
CA THR A 121 -13.44 1.56 4.12
C THR A 121 -12.37 0.49 3.81
N ALA A 122 -11.09 0.85 3.80
CA ALA A 122 -10.00 -0.08 3.53
C ALA A 122 -9.69 -1.02 4.71
N VAL A 123 -9.92 -0.55 5.94
CA VAL A 123 -9.60 -1.31 7.16
C VAL A 123 -10.85 -1.89 7.85
N ASN A 124 -12.05 -1.57 7.37
CA ASN A 124 -13.30 -2.04 7.98
C ASN A 124 -13.32 -3.56 8.16
N ALA A 125 -13.74 -4.01 9.35
CA ALA A 125 -13.79 -5.42 9.76
C ALA A 125 -12.47 -6.21 9.63
N SER A 126 -11.32 -5.58 9.37
CA SER A 126 -10.02 -6.26 9.26
C SER A 126 -9.35 -6.51 10.62
N GLY A 127 -9.72 -5.73 11.64
CA GLY A 127 -8.99 -5.69 12.91
C GLY A 127 -7.60 -5.04 12.83
N LEU A 128 -7.25 -4.40 11.70
CA LEU A 128 -5.93 -3.79 11.45
C LEU A 128 -5.91 -2.27 11.63
N TYR A 129 -6.98 -1.68 12.14
CA TYR A 129 -7.11 -0.23 12.38
C TYR A 129 -5.91 0.35 13.14
N SER A 130 -5.47 -0.33 14.20
CA SER A 130 -4.39 0.15 15.07
C SER A 130 -3.00 0.15 14.42
N LEU A 131 -2.86 -0.44 13.24
CA LEU A 131 -1.60 -0.52 12.48
C LEU A 131 -1.53 0.48 11.31
N CYS A 132 -2.62 1.21 11.07
CA CYS A 132 -2.76 2.15 9.98
C CYS A 132 -3.01 3.57 10.51
N HIS A 133 -2.61 4.55 9.70
CA HIS A 133 -3.08 5.92 9.80
C HIS A 133 -4.38 6.02 9.02
N ILE A 134 -5.47 6.46 9.66
CA ILE A 134 -6.80 6.48 9.04
C ILE A 134 -7.14 7.87 8.55
N ALA A 135 -7.40 8.04 7.26
CA ALA A 135 -7.89 9.28 6.67
C ALA A 135 -9.04 9.02 5.68
N ASP A 136 -10.22 9.53 5.99
CA ASP A 136 -11.43 9.34 5.20
C ASP A 136 -11.70 10.45 4.16
N SER A 137 -11.09 11.63 4.35
CA SER A 137 -11.18 12.76 3.42
C SER A 137 -9.84 13.04 2.74
N THR A 138 -9.87 13.71 1.59
CA THR A 138 -8.66 14.12 0.89
C THR A 138 -7.84 15.12 1.71
N GLU A 139 -8.49 16.00 2.49
CA GLU A 139 -7.79 16.95 3.36
C GLU A 139 -7.06 16.27 4.52
N ASP A 140 -7.71 15.32 5.20
CA ASP A 140 -7.05 14.56 6.26
C ASP A 140 -5.91 13.71 5.69
N MET A 141 -6.09 13.14 4.50
CA MET A 141 -5.03 12.38 3.82
C MET A 141 -3.82 13.26 3.53
N ILE A 142 -4.01 14.47 2.99
CA ILE A 142 -2.92 15.44 2.75
C ILE A 142 -2.25 15.83 4.07
N GLY A 143 -3.02 16.14 5.10
CA GLY A 143 -2.50 16.50 6.42
C GLY A 143 -1.61 15.40 7.01
N LYS A 144 -2.09 14.15 6.98
CA LYS A 144 -1.31 13.00 7.45
C LYS A 144 -0.09 12.74 6.58
N ILE A 145 -0.20 12.86 5.25
CA ILE A 145 0.95 12.73 4.36
C ILE A 145 2.06 13.70 4.77
N ASN A 146 1.74 14.97 4.97
CA ASN A 146 2.74 16.00 5.27
C ASN A 146 3.46 15.77 6.61
N ILE A 147 2.78 15.13 7.58
CA ILE A 147 3.40 14.75 8.86
C ILE A 147 4.22 13.48 8.69
N LEU A 148 3.60 12.43 8.15
CA LEU A 148 4.18 11.10 8.08
C LEU A 148 5.35 11.03 7.11
N PHE A 149 5.42 11.89 6.09
CA PHE A 149 6.53 11.86 5.14
C PHE A 149 7.89 12.13 5.80
N TYR A 150 7.89 12.93 6.87
CA TYR A 150 9.11 13.26 7.63
C TYR A 150 9.28 12.43 8.91
N GLN A 151 8.27 11.65 9.31
CA GLN A 151 8.32 10.83 10.51
C GLN A 151 9.11 9.54 10.22
N PRO A 152 10.24 9.28 10.90
CA PRO A 152 10.95 8.01 10.73
C PRO A 152 10.12 6.84 11.26
N PHE A 153 10.20 5.70 10.57
CA PHE A 153 9.65 4.45 11.08
C PHE A 153 10.64 3.82 12.07
N THR A 154 10.21 3.60 13.31
CA THR A 154 11.13 3.20 14.39
C THR A 154 11.09 1.68 14.66
N PRO A 155 12.13 1.11 15.30
CA PRO A 155 12.12 -0.28 15.75
C PRO A 155 10.92 -0.62 16.63
N GLU A 156 10.50 0.29 17.52
CA GLU A 156 9.35 0.08 18.42
C GLU A 156 8.03 0.00 17.64
N MET A 157 7.91 0.75 16.53
CA MET A 157 6.77 0.65 15.63
C MET A 157 6.72 -0.71 14.92
N ILE A 158 7.88 -1.26 14.55
CA ILE A 158 8.01 -2.62 13.98
C ILE A 158 7.57 -3.66 15.01
N GLU A 159 8.12 -3.62 16.22
CA GLU A 159 7.80 -4.58 17.29
C GLU A 159 6.30 -4.55 17.64
N ARG A 160 5.70 -3.36 17.74
CA ARG A 160 4.25 -3.22 17.95
C ARG A 160 3.46 -3.85 16.80
N ARG A 161 3.92 -3.66 15.57
CA ARG A 161 3.24 -4.21 14.39
C ARG A 161 3.35 -5.73 14.35
N GLU A 162 4.53 -6.30 14.64
CA GLU A 162 4.75 -7.74 14.76
C GLU A 162 3.79 -8.37 15.75
N LYS A 163 3.71 -7.82 16.98
CA LYS A 163 2.80 -8.33 18.02
C LYS A 163 1.35 -8.41 17.53
N VAL A 164 0.83 -7.36 16.92
CA VAL A 164 -0.56 -7.33 16.45
C VAL A 164 -0.79 -8.25 15.26
N LEU A 165 0.13 -8.29 14.29
CA LEU A 165 -0.01 -9.15 13.11
C LEU A 165 0.08 -10.62 13.49
N PHE A 166 1.08 -11.03 14.27
CA PHE A 166 1.23 -12.42 14.69
C PHE A 166 0.08 -12.84 15.61
N MET A 167 -0.34 -12.05 16.60
CA MET A 167 -1.51 -12.39 17.43
C MET A 167 -2.80 -12.62 16.61
N LYS A 168 -2.98 -11.89 15.50
CA LYS A 168 -4.19 -11.98 14.68
C LYS A 168 -4.11 -13.00 13.55
N TYR A 169 -2.91 -13.27 13.03
CA TYR A 169 -2.71 -14.04 11.82
C TYR A 169 -1.85 -15.30 12.01
N ASP A 170 -1.37 -15.62 13.22
CA ASP A 170 -0.62 -16.86 13.52
C ASP A 170 -1.32 -18.12 13.01
N ASN A 171 -2.65 -18.17 13.13
CA ASN A 171 -3.44 -19.33 12.70
C ASN A 171 -3.76 -19.36 11.19
N MET A 172 -3.50 -18.27 10.47
CA MET A 172 -3.89 -18.09 9.06
C MET A 172 -2.72 -18.00 8.09
N ILE A 173 -1.49 -17.74 8.57
CA ILE A 173 -0.29 -17.67 7.75
C ILE A 173 0.15 -19.09 7.37
N ASN A 174 -0.64 -19.75 6.52
CA ASN A 174 0.01 -20.45 5.42
C ASN A 174 0.43 -19.33 4.47
N ALA A 175 1.69 -18.90 4.55
CA ALA A 175 2.22 -17.89 3.65
C ALA A 175 2.03 -18.26 2.16
N GLY A 176 1.94 -19.55 1.84
CA GLY A 176 1.50 -20.05 0.53
C GLY A 176 0.08 -19.62 0.12
N LYS A 177 -0.86 -19.39 1.05
CA LYS A 177 -2.21 -18.90 0.74
C LYS A 177 -2.23 -17.42 0.42
N LEU A 178 -1.39 -16.60 1.05
CA LEU A 178 -1.25 -15.18 0.69
C LEU A 178 -0.68 -15.09 -0.73
N GLU A 179 0.37 -15.85 -1.02
CA GLU A 179 0.95 -16.02 -2.37
C GLU A 179 -0.07 -16.52 -3.39
N GLU A 180 -0.82 -17.59 -3.09
CA GLU A 180 -1.83 -18.14 -4.00
C GLU A 180 -3.00 -17.15 -4.23
N LEU A 181 -3.43 -16.38 -3.23
CA LEU A 181 -4.47 -15.35 -3.41
C LEU A 181 -4.04 -14.17 -4.30
N PHE A 182 -2.74 -13.87 -4.41
CA PHE A 182 -2.23 -12.88 -5.38
C PHE A 182 -2.46 -13.29 -6.82
N PHE A 183 -2.29 -14.59 -7.11
CA PHE A 183 -2.16 -15.10 -8.48
C PHE A 183 -3.31 -16.02 -8.91
N ARG A 184 -4.18 -16.46 -8.00
CA ARG A 184 -5.34 -17.31 -8.31
C ARG A 184 -6.58 -16.55 -8.78
N LYS A 185 -6.63 -15.21 -8.64
CA LYS A 185 -7.61 -14.38 -9.36
C LYS A 185 -7.13 -13.96 -10.75
N GLU A 186 -6.19 -14.71 -11.34
CA GLU A 186 -5.80 -14.55 -12.75
C GLU A 186 -6.47 -15.55 -13.70
N GLN A 187 -7.39 -16.41 -13.24
CA GLN A 187 -8.22 -17.24 -14.12
C GLN A 187 -9.63 -17.46 -13.55
N VAL A 188 -10.56 -16.57 -13.87
CA VAL A 188 -11.91 -16.86 -14.44
C VAL A 188 -12.35 -15.61 -15.21
#